data_AF-A0A2R4JHZ5-F1
#
_entry.id   AF-A0A2R4JHZ5-F1
#
_cell.length_a   1.000
_cell.length_b   1.000
_cell.length_c   1.000
_cell.angle_alpha   90.00
_cell.angle_beta   90.00
_cell.angle_gamma   90.00
#
_symmetry.space_group_name_H-M   'P 1'
#
loop_
_entity.id
_entity.type
_entity.pdbx_description
1 polymer ?
#
loop_
_entity_poly.entity_id
_entity_poly.type
_entity_poly.pdbx_seq_one_letter_code
_entity_poly.pdbx_strand_id
1 'polypeptide(L)'
;MPDDTTHSAYARVYRALLEAADHLETLKQEGAETGVEPHAGAALAAVRLASAVLFPTVPCQTPPWSQDTDRLLDLCVNWRDAAFEVGEFAREADLCLVQGGEDR
;
A
#
# COMPACT_ATOMS: atom_id res chain seq x y z
N MET A 1 -30.71 -11.34 15.76
CA MET A 1 -29.99 -10.05 15.66
C MET A 1 -28.47 -10.30 15.61
N PRO A 2 -27.90 -10.77 14.49
CA PRO A 2 -26.44 -10.95 14.33
C PRO A 2 -25.76 -9.85 13.49
N ASP A 3 -26.53 -9.01 12.79
CA ASP A 3 -26.00 -8.00 11.87
C ASP A 3 -25.29 -6.86 12.60
N ASP A 4 -25.82 -6.39 13.73
CA ASP A 4 -25.27 -5.23 14.44
C ASP A 4 -23.87 -5.50 15.03
N THR A 5 -23.60 -6.74 15.46
CA THR A 5 -22.30 -7.12 16.01
C THR A 5 -21.22 -7.24 14.94
N THR A 6 -21.59 -7.69 13.75
CA THR A 6 -20.65 -7.87 12.62
C THR A 6 -20.29 -6.53 11.99
N HIS A 7 -21.27 -5.65 11.78
CA HIS A 7 -21.02 -4.27 11.33
C HIS A 7 -20.15 -3.49 12.33
N SER A 8 -20.35 -3.71 13.64
CA SER A 8 -19.50 -3.12 14.69
C SER A 8 -18.04 -3.62 14.64
N ALA A 9 -17.83 -4.89 14.32
CA ALA A 9 -16.49 -5.46 14.15
C ALA A 9 -15.76 -4.87 12.94
N TYR A 10 -16.42 -4.80 11.78
CA TYR A 10 -15.84 -4.17 10.58
C TYR A 10 -15.57 -2.68 10.79
N ALA A 11 -16.43 -1.96 11.50
CA ALA A 11 -16.18 -0.55 11.84
C ALA A 11 -14.93 -0.35 12.71
N ARG A 12 -14.58 -1.34 13.55
CA ARG A 12 -13.34 -1.31 14.33
C ARG A 12 -12.11 -1.57 13.47
N VAL A 13 -12.18 -2.57 12.60
CA VAL A 13 -11.10 -2.87 11.65
C VAL A 13 -10.86 -1.68 10.72
N TYR A 14 -11.93 -1.08 10.19
CA TYR A 14 -11.85 0.10 9.34
C TYR A 14 -11.12 1.26 10.02
N ARG A 15 -11.46 1.57 11.28
CA ARG A 15 -10.75 2.61 12.05
C ARG A 15 -9.27 2.29 12.27
N ALA A 16 -8.95 1.03 12.58
CA ALA A 16 -7.56 0.61 12.73
C ALA A 16 -6.76 0.75 11.42
N LEU A 17 -7.39 0.51 10.26
CA LEU A 17 -6.76 0.74 8.96
C LEU A 17 -6.53 2.24 8.71
N LEU A 18 -7.47 3.11 9.07
CA LEU A 18 -7.29 4.56 8.95
C LEU A 18 -6.15 5.05 9.85
N GLU A 19 -6.10 4.60 11.10
CA GLU A 19 -5.02 4.92 12.03
C GLU A 19 -3.67 4.45 11.47
N ALA A 20 -3.57 3.21 10.96
CA ALA A 20 -2.34 2.72 10.36
C ALA A 20 -1.90 3.52 9.13
N ALA A 21 -2.84 3.95 8.29
CA ALA A 21 -2.55 4.79 7.14
C ALA A 21 -1.99 6.16 7.55
N ASP A 22 -2.54 6.78 8.60
CA ASP A 22 -2.03 8.05 9.13
C ASP A 22 -0.61 7.90 9.68
N HIS A 23 -0.34 6.84 10.47
CA HIS A 23 1.01 6.58 10.98
C HIS A 23 2.03 6.35 9.86
N LEU A 24 1.67 5.58 8.83
CA LEU A 24 2.55 5.36 7.67
C LEU A 24 2.79 6.65 6.87
N GLU A 25 1.78 7.51 6.71
CA GLU A 25 1.94 8.81 6.07
C GLU A 25 2.87 9.72 6.88
N THR A 26 2.73 9.76 8.21
CA THR A 26 3.65 10.49 9.10
C THR A 26 5.09 9.99 8.96
N LEU A 27 5.31 8.67 9.06
CA LEU A 27 6.65 8.09 8.92
C LEU A 27 7.26 8.36 7.53
N LYS A 28 6.45 8.32 6.46
CA LYS A 28 6.89 8.66 5.11
C LYS A 28 7.32 10.14 5.02
N GLN A 29 6.61 11.04 5.69
CA GLN A 29 6.94 12.47 5.72
C GLN A 29 8.20 12.75 6.55
N GLU A 30 8.35 12.10 7.70
CA GLU A 30 9.53 12.20 8.56
C GLU A 30 10.79 11.62 7.90
N GLY A 31 10.65 10.49 7.21
CA GLY A 31 11.73 9.85 6.45
C GLY A 31 12.08 10.55 5.12
N ALA A 32 11.29 11.54 4.68
CA ALA A 32 11.50 12.19 3.39
C ALA A 32 12.87 12.89 3.27
N GLU A 33 13.46 13.31 4.39
CA GLU A 33 14.81 13.90 4.43
C GLU A 33 15.93 12.87 4.21
N THR A 34 15.66 11.59 4.50
CA THR A 34 16.63 10.48 4.41
C THR A 34 16.48 9.66 3.12
N GLY A 35 15.45 9.96 2.32
CA GLY A 35 15.04 9.20 1.14
C GLY A 35 13.73 8.45 1.39
N VAL A 36 12.82 8.52 0.42
CA VAL A 36 11.52 7.83 0.52
C VAL A 36 11.76 6.33 0.46
N GLU A 37 11.41 5.60 1.52
CA GLU A 37 11.42 4.14 1.53
C GLU A 37 10.27 3.61 0.65
N PRO A 38 10.53 2.97 -0.51
CA PRO A 38 9.48 2.56 -1.43
C PRO A 38 8.47 1.61 -0.78
N HIS A 39 8.96 0.70 0.07
CA HIS A 39 8.14 -0.27 0.80
C HIS A 39 7.15 0.40 1.77
N ALA A 40 7.52 1.53 2.40
CA ALA A 40 6.63 2.29 3.25
C ALA A 40 5.50 2.94 2.43
N GLY A 41 5.82 3.47 1.25
CA GLY A 41 4.85 4.00 0.29
C GLY A 41 3.87 2.93 -0.21
N ALA A 42 4.37 1.75 -0.55
CA ALA A 42 3.55 0.62 -0.97
C ALA A 42 2.66 0.06 0.16
N ALA A 43 3.19 -0.04 1.38
CA ALA A 43 2.40 -0.43 2.55
C ALA A 43 1.25 0.55 2.80
N LEU A 44 1.52 1.85 2.70
CA LEU A 44 0.49 2.89 2.79
C LEU A 44 -0.56 2.74 1.69
N ALA A 45 -0.15 2.45 0.46
CA ALA A 45 -1.08 2.20 -0.64
C ALA A 45 -1.97 0.98 -0.37
N ALA A 46 -1.40 -0.10 0.15
CA ALA A 46 -2.10 -1.33 0.53
C ALA A 46 -3.17 -1.07 1.61
N VAL A 47 -2.82 -0.33 2.67
CA VAL A 47 -3.75 -0.01 3.77
C VAL A 47 -4.90 0.87 3.28
N ARG A 48 -4.61 1.86 2.42
CA ARG A 48 -5.65 2.71 1.79
C ARG A 48 -6.57 1.89 0.90
N LEU A 49 -6.03 0.94 0.12
CA LEU A 49 -6.82 0.03 -0.70
C LEU A 49 -7.72 -0.87 0.16
N ALA A 50 -7.17 -1.50 1.20
CA ALA A 50 -7.94 -2.34 2.13
C ALA A 50 -9.09 -1.55 2.79
N SER A 51 -8.84 -0.29 3.17
CA SER A 51 -9.87 0.61 3.71
C SER A 51 -10.98 0.86 2.68
N ALA A 52 -10.61 1.18 1.43
CA ALA A 52 -11.55 1.40 0.35
C ALA A 52 -12.42 0.17 0.05
N VAL A 53 -11.83 -1.03 0.06
CA VAL A 53 -12.56 -2.29 -0.13
C VAL A 53 -13.54 -2.56 1.02
N LEU A 54 -13.15 -2.24 2.26
CA LEU A 54 -13.99 -2.47 3.43
C LEU A 54 -15.11 -1.43 3.58
N PHE A 55 -14.90 -0.22 3.05
CA PHE A 55 -15.79 0.94 3.20
C PHE A 55 -17.30 0.64 2.95
N PRO A 56 -17.71 -0.09 1.90
CA PRO A 56 -19.12 -0.39 1.65
C PRO A 56 -19.81 -1.18 2.78
N THR A 57 -19.05 -1.83 3.66
CA THR A 57 -19.57 -2.63 4.78
C THR A 57 -19.68 -1.85 6.10
N VAL A 58 -19.21 -0.60 6.14
CA VAL A 58 -19.19 0.26 7.33
C VAL A 58 -20.03 1.53 7.12
N PRO A 59 -21.37 1.40 7.17
CA PRO A 59 -22.25 2.55 6.97
C PRO A 59 -21.98 3.65 8.01
N CYS A 60 -22.19 4.91 7.61
CA CYS A 60 -22.06 6.12 8.43
C CYS A 60 -20.63 6.61 8.72
N GLN A 61 -19.59 6.03 8.10
CA GLN A 61 -18.26 6.64 8.09
C GLN A 61 -18.05 7.36 6.75
N THR A 62 -17.28 8.45 6.74
CA THR A 62 -16.85 9.11 5.50
C THR A 62 -15.39 8.75 5.27
N PRO A 63 -14.99 8.27 4.08
CA PRO A 63 -13.59 7.97 3.84
C PRO A 63 -12.78 9.27 3.85
N PRO A 64 -11.60 9.29 4.51
CA PRO A 64 -10.78 10.50 4.59
C PRO A 64 -10.10 10.86 3.27
N TRP A 65 -10.19 10.00 2.25
CA TRP A 65 -9.60 10.20 0.94
C TRP A 65 -10.63 9.92 -0.16
N SER A 66 -10.40 10.54 -1.32
CA SER A 66 -11.18 10.26 -2.53
C SER A 66 -11.25 8.74 -2.81
N GLN A 67 -12.43 8.30 -3.22
CA GLN A 67 -12.71 6.93 -3.67
C GLN A 67 -12.84 6.86 -5.20
N ASP A 68 -12.24 7.83 -5.90
CA ASP A 68 -12.28 7.88 -7.37
C ASP A 68 -11.57 6.65 -7.95
N THR A 69 -12.13 6.08 -9.02
CA THR A 69 -11.64 4.84 -9.64
C THR A 69 -10.15 4.93 -9.99
N ASP A 70 -9.69 6.04 -10.56
CA ASP A 70 -8.30 6.22 -10.94
C ASP A 70 -7.36 6.11 -9.74
N ARG A 71 -7.75 6.71 -8.61
CA ARG A 71 -6.99 6.63 -7.36
C ARG A 71 -6.96 5.20 -6.82
N LEU A 72 -8.07 4.46 -6.90
CA LEU A 72 -8.10 3.06 -6.48
C LEU A 72 -7.21 2.18 -7.38
N LEU A 73 -7.17 2.44 -8.68
CA LEU A 73 -6.29 1.75 -9.61
C LEU A 73 -4.81 2.04 -9.31
N ASP A 74 -4.47 3.30 -9.01
CA ASP A 74 -3.11 3.67 -8.60
C ASP A 74 -2.70 2.94 -7.32
N LEU A 75 -3.58 2.82 -6.33
CA LEU A 75 -3.30 2.06 -5.10
C LEU A 75 -3.05 0.58 -5.40
N CYS A 76 -3.83 -0.03 -6.30
CA CYS A 76 -3.65 -1.42 -6.74
C CYS A 76 -2.30 -1.62 -7.44
N VAL A 77 -1.90 -0.70 -8.31
CA VAL A 77 -0.63 -0.78 -9.04
C VAL A 77 0.56 -0.70 -8.08
N ASN A 78 0.57 0.28 -7.17
CA ASN A 78 1.65 0.44 -6.19
C ASN A 78 1.80 -0.78 -5.29
N TRP A 79 0.68 -1.32 -4.79
CA TRP A 79 0.72 -2.54 -3.99
C TRP A 79 1.23 -3.75 -4.79
N ARG A 80 0.74 -3.92 -6.03
CA ARG A 80 1.15 -5.02 -6.91
C ARG A 80 2.65 -4.97 -7.18
N ASP A 81 3.17 -3.82 -7.57
CA ASP A 81 4.56 -3.68 -7.98
C ASP A 81 5.50 -3.94 -6.79
N ALA A 82 5.12 -3.51 -5.59
CA ALA A 82 5.86 -3.87 -4.37
C ALA A 82 5.77 -5.36 -4.03
N ALA A 83 4.58 -5.96 -4.11
CA ALA A 83 4.38 -7.37 -3.76
C ALA A 83 5.15 -8.32 -4.69
N PHE A 84 5.38 -7.92 -5.95
CA PHE A 84 6.11 -8.70 -6.93
C PHE A 84 7.54 -8.19 -7.19
N GLU A 85 8.05 -7.26 -6.38
CA GLU A 85 9.38 -6.66 -6.54
C GLU A 85 9.64 -6.18 -7.99
N VAL A 86 8.70 -5.42 -8.55
CA VAL A 86 8.74 -4.90 -9.92
C VAL A 86 9.15 -3.42 -9.90
N GLY A 87 9.89 -2.98 -10.92
CA GLY A 87 10.22 -1.56 -11.11
C GLY A 87 11.14 -1.04 -10.00
N GLU A 88 10.68 -0.03 -9.26
CA GLU A 88 11.46 0.57 -8.15
C GLU A 88 11.69 -0.39 -6.96
N PHE A 89 10.94 -1.49 -6.90
CA PHE A 89 11.07 -2.53 -5.87
C PHE A 89 11.96 -3.69 -6.30
N ALA A 90 12.39 -3.72 -7.57
CA ALA A 90 13.21 -4.81 -8.07
C ALA A 90 14.55 -4.84 -7.34
N ARG A 91 14.94 -6.03 -6.88
CA ARG A 91 16.29 -6.25 -6.36
C ARG A 91 17.27 -5.88 -7.45
N GLU A 92 18.29 -5.09 -7.10
CA GLU A 92 19.40 -4.83 -8.00
C GLU A 92 19.92 -6.17 -8.51
N ALA A 93 19.84 -6.37 -9.83
CA ALA A 93 20.40 -7.56 -10.43
C ALA A 93 21.90 -7.54 -10.18
N ASP A 94 22.43 -8.59 -9.55
CA ASP A 94 23.87 -8.83 -9.48
C ASP A 94 24.37 -9.03 -10.92
N LEU A 95 24.73 -7.92 -11.57
CA LEU A 95 25.29 -7.93 -12.91
C LEU A 95 26.67 -8.59 -12.83
N CYS A 96 26.71 -9.89 -13.11
CA CYS A 96 27.95 -10.61 -13.30
C CYS A 96 28.54 -10.22 -14.66
N LEU A 97 29.72 -9.59 -14.66
CA LEU A 97 30.51 -9.39 -15.88
C LEU A 97 30.86 -10.76 -16.47
N VAL A 98 30.22 -11.14 -17.57
CA VAL A 98 30.63 -12.29 -18.38
C VAL A 98 31.96 -11.91 -19.04
N GLN A 99 33.07 -12.52 -18.62
CA GLN A 99 34.32 -12.40 -19.37
C GLN A 99 34.09 -13.01 -20.75
N GLY A 100 34.13 -12.14 -21.78
CA GLY A 100 34.05 -12.57 -23.17
C GLY A 100 35.17 -13.55 -23.45
N GLY A 101 34.81 -14.81 -23.68
CA GLY A 101 35.74 -15.81 -24.19
C GLY A 101 36.24 -15.36 -25.55
N GLU A 102 37.53 -15.04 -25.64
CA GLU A 102 38.24 -15.02 -26.90
C GLU A 102 38.27 -16.47 -27.42
N ASP A 103 37.32 -16.80 -28.30
CA ASP A 103 37.40 -17.99 -29.14
C ASP A 103 38.63 -17.84 -30.06
N ARG A 104 39.66 -18.64 -29.78
CA ARG A 104 40.84 -18.86 -30.63
C ARG A 104 40.62 -20.03 -31.57
#